data_AF-A0A8B6Y1E1-F1
#
_entry.id   AF-A0A8B6Y1E1-F1
#
_cell.length_a   1.000
_cell.length_b   1.000
_cell.length_c   1.000
_cell.angle_alpha   90.00
_cell.angle_beta   90.00
_cell.angle_gamma   90.00
#
_symmetry.space_group_name_H-M   'P 1'
#
loop_
_entity.id
_entity.type
_entity.pdbx_description
1 polymer ?
#
loop_
_entity_poly.entity_id
_entity_poly.type
_entity_poly.pdbx_seq_one_letter_code
_entity_poly.pdbx_strand_id
1 'polypeptide(L)'
;MSKRQRDVGRKYLSGNMKRTLAKVKKTEAEKKKQRLSTGLTVDTLNEKFIRQETKRWNQVFERLVASVQFLAERNLAFRGSEEQIGNPHNGNFLGVIELLGKFDPVMQDHIQKIINKDIHDHYLGKSIQDEIIDTIGQAVLQEIIARIKSAKYFAVILDCTPDISHQEQMSMVLRYVADGTHSDVPAGIYEHFIKFVIVESSTGENLFNTLVKKIEMLGLDVENIRGQGYDNGANMKGHNFGVQARLLERNSRAFYTPCVCHNYNLVLGDMAKTCSDPMTFFGTLQRIYTLFASSTKRWTVFKKHLKDLSVKPLSETRWECRMESVKAVRFQAAEVCDALEELAKSTNDARGKSEAESLVSQMTNYRFLVALCFWHSLLFQVNFTSKELQSNTIDIAVGLTSFEKLFDWLKTYRETGFVAALIDTKELANELEVEPIFQQKRCYKKKKMFLYESSDEPILDPKTEFRVNFFNQVVDKALQSLQPRFMQLKEHHKLFGFLYNFQNMSKEDLRKHSADLEIALTDITKDIEGFMLSEEMEAIKPILPVQQQKPKELFKYLACTILEINLAVNVKKLIECTAIPISRFNVGVRPHLAILSEVFKTGGIEINDILL
;
A
#
# COMPACT_ATOMS: atom_id res chain seq x y z
N MET A 1 -44.83 -45.15 88.32
CA MET A 1 -44.16 -46.00 87.30
C MET A 1 -42.68 -46.13 87.61
N SER A 2 -42.21 -47.36 87.82
CA SER A 2 -40.87 -47.66 88.38
C SER A 2 -39.73 -47.33 87.41
N LYS A 3 -38.53 -47.10 87.93
CA LYS A 3 -37.28 -46.84 87.17
C LYS A 3 -37.08 -47.88 86.03
N ARG A 4 -37.52 -49.12 86.25
CA ARG A 4 -37.55 -50.21 85.26
C ARG A 4 -38.40 -49.92 84.02
N GLN A 5 -39.57 -49.27 84.14
CA GLN A 5 -40.43 -48.96 82.99
C GLN A 5 -39.84 -47.85 82.10
N ARG A 6 -39.12 -46.89 82.68
CA ARG A 6 -38.43 -45.82 81.92
C ARG A 6 -37.19 -46.32 81.18
N ASP A 7 -36.43 -47.23 81.78
CA ASP A 7 -35.24 -47.83 81.12
C ASP A 7 -35.61 -48.81 80.00
N VAL A 8 -36.71 -49.55 80.14
CA VAL A 8 -37.23 -50.43 79.08
C VAL A 8 -37.73 -49.59 77.89
N GLY A 9 -38.46 -48.49 78.13
CA GLY A 9 -38.92 -47.56 77.08
C GLY A 9 -37.77 -46.88 76.32
N ARG A 10 -36.71 -46.42 77.02
CA ARG A 10 -35.49 -45.86 76.38
C ARG A 10 -34.72 -46.89 75.57
N LYS A 11 -34.60 -48.14 76.05
CA LYS A 11 -33.96 -49.23 75.28
C LYS A 11 -34.79 -49.59 74.03
N TYR A 12 -36.12 -49.59 74.13
CA TYR A 12 -37.00 -49.88 73.00
C TYR A 12 -36.96 -48.79 71.91
N LEU A 13 -37.01 -47.51 72.30
CA LEU A 13 -36.89 -46.36 71.38
C LEU A 13 -35.50 -46.30 70.74
N SER A 14 -34.43 -46.54 71.51
CA SER A 14 -33.05 -46.65 71.00
C SER A 14 -32.90 -47.81 70.01
N GLY A 15 -33.52 -48.96 70.29
CA GLY A 15 -33.53 -50.13 69.42
C GLY A 15 -34.26 -49.89 68.10
N ASN A 16 -35.44 -49.26 68.13
CA ASN A 16 -36.18 -48.92 66.91
C ASN A 16 -35.47 -47.85 66.08
N MET A 17 -34.92 -46.81 66.70
CA MET A 17 -34.16 -45.78 65.98
C MET A 17 -32.89 -46.36 65.32
N LYS A 18 -32.19 -47.26 66.00
CA LYS A 18 -31.06 -48.01 65.42
C LYS A 18 -31.49 -48.92 64.26
N ARG A 19 -32.66 -49.58 64.35
CA ARG A 19 -33.21 -50.40 63.26
C ARG A 19 -33.62 -49.56 62.05
N THR A 20 -34.19 -48.37 62.25
CA THR A 20 -34.54 -47.45 61.17
C THR A 20 -33.29 -46.88 60.49
N LEU A 21 -32.28 -46.46 61.26
CA LEU A 21 -30.98 -46.04 60.74
C LEU A 21 -30.26 -47.16 59.97
N ALA A 22 -30.32 -48.40 60.47
CA ALA A 22 -29.76 -49.55 59.77
C ALA A 22 -30.51 -49.85 58.47
N LYS A 23 -31.83 -49.71 58.45
CA LYS A 23 -32.63 -49.81 57.21
C LYS A 23 -32.26 -48.72 56.21
N VAL A 24 -32.21 -47.44 56.61
CA VAL A 24 -31.82 -46.33 55.72
C VAL A 24 -30.42 -46.54 55.14
N LYS A 25 -29.44 -46.90 55.98
CA LYS A 25 -28.07 -47.20 55.53
C LYS A 25 -28.02 -48.39 54.57
N LYS A 26 -28.85 -49.41 54.81
CA LYS A 26 -28.96 -50.57 53.91
C LYS A 26 -29.57 -50.16 52.57
N THR A 27 -30.62 -49.34 52.56
CA THR A 27 -31.24 -48.83 51.33
C THR A 27 -30.30 -47.91 50.55
N GLU A 28 -29.50 -47.07 51.24
CA GLU A 28 -28.46 -46.26 50.59
C GLU A 28 -27.32 -47.10 50.05
N ALA A 29 -26.88 -48.14 50.78
CA ALA A 29 -25.88 -49.07 50.33
C ALA A 29 -26.36 -49.88 49.11
N GLU A 30 -27.63 -50.30 49.09
CA GLU A 30 -28.26 -50.97 47.95
C GLU A 30 -28.38 -50.03 46.74
N LYS A 31 -28.83 -48.78 46.94
CA LYS A 31 -28.83 -47.74 45.88
C LYS A 31 -27.41 -47.46 45.36
N LYS A 32 -26.41 -47.40 46.24
CA LYS A 32 -25.00 -47.22 45.87
C LYS A 32 -24.45 -48.41 45.11
N LYS A 33 -24.80 -49.64 45.50
CA LYS A 33 -24.41 -50.89 44.83
C LYS A 33 -25.07 -51.03 43.46
N GLN A 34 -26.33 -50.60 43.32
CA GLN A 34 -27.07 -50.56 42.07
C GLN A 34 -26.53 -49.47 41.11
N ARG A 35 -26.08 -48.32 41.64
CA ARG A 35 -25.33 -47.29 40.88
C ARG A 35 -23.95 -47.77 40.42
N LEU A 36 -23.24 -48.53 41.27
CA LEU A 36 -21.96 -49.16 40.89
C LEU A 36 -22.14 -50.25 39.81
N SER A 37 -23.22 -51.03 39.86
CA SER A 37 -23.45 -52.13 38.91
C SER A 37 -23.96 -51.68 37.54
N THR A 38 -24.45 -50.44 37.41
CA THR A 38 -24.98 -49.88 36.16
C THR A 38 -24.03 -48.90 35.48
N GLY A 39 -22.90 -48.55 36.11
CA GLY A 39 -21.91 -47.60 35.56
C GLY A 39 -22.43 -46.15 35.41
N LEU A 40 -23.66 -45.87 35.84
CA LEU A 40 -24.32 -44.57 35.77
C LEU A 40 -24.16 -43.84 37.11
N THR A 41 -22.98 -43.27 37.34
CA THR A 41 -22.73 -42.35 38.45
C THR A 41 -23.28 -40.96 38.12
N VAL A 42 -23.45 -40.10 39.14
CA VAL A 42 -23.79 -38.68 38.92
C VAL A 42 -22.74 -38.01 38.01
N ASP A 43 -21.49 -38.49 38.09
CA ASP A 43 -20.39 -38.04 37.27
C ASP A 43 -20.61 -38.35 35.78
N THR A 44 -21.20 -39.48 35.42
CA THR A 44 -21.47 -39.84 34.01
C THR A 44 -22.57 -38.98 33.38
N LEU A 45 -23.58 -38.58 34.16
CA LEU A 45 -24.61 -37.64 33.71
C LEU A 45 -24.05 -36.23 33.57
N ASN A 46 -23.29 -35.76 34.56
CA ASN A 46 -22.63 -34.46 34.52
C ASN A 46 -21.64 -34.38 33.36
N GLU A 47 -20.85 -35.43 33.13
CA GLU A 47 -19.92 -35.51 32.00
C GLU A 47 -20.66 -35.46 30.66
N LYS A 48 -21.81 -36.12 30.54
CA LYS A 48 -22.65 -36.05 29.34
C LYS A 48 -23.18 -34.64 29.09
N PHE A 49 -23.64 -33.94 30.13
CA PHE A 49 -24.08 -32.55 30.02
C PHE A 49 -22.93 -31.61 29.63
N ILE A 50 -21.76 -31.76 30.26
CA ILE A 50 -20.56 -30.98 29.92
C ILE A 50 -20.20 -31.20 28.44
N ARG A 51 -20.15 -32.45 27.96
CA ARG A 51 -19.86 -32.74 26.56
C ARG A 51 -20.87 -32.13 25.59
N GLN A 52 -22.14 -32.10 25.95
CA GLN A 52 -23.18 -31.47 25.13
C GLN A 52 -23.01 -29.95 25.06
N GLU A 53 -22.73 -29.29 26.18
CA GLU A 53 -22.44 -27.85 26.20
C GLU A 53 -21.14 -27.49 25.49
N THR A 54 -20.07 -28.29 25.66
CA THR A 54 -18.82 -28.12 24.88
C THR A 54 -19.11 -28.19 23.38
N LYS A 55 -19.90 -29.17 22.94
CA LYS A 55 -20.27 -29.31 21.53
C LYS A 55 -21.06 -28.10 21.04
N ARG A 56 -22.02 -27.60 21.83
CA ARG A 56 -22.81 -26.40 21.49
C ARG A 56 -21.90 -25.18 21.35
N TRP A 57 -21.01 -24.95 22.30
CA TRP A 57 -20.08 -23.82 22.26
C TRP A 57 -19.10 -23.89 21.09
N ASN A 58 -18.55 -25.08 20.78
CA ASN A 58 -17.71 -25.25 19.60
C ASN A 58 -18.46 -24.88 18.32
N GLN A 59 -19.71 -25.33 18.20
CA GLN A 59 -20.54 -24.99 17.05
C GLN A 59 -20.80 -23.48 16.95
N VAL A 60 -21.11 -22.80 18.06
CA VAL A 60 -21.26 -21.33 18.07
C VAL A 60 -19.95 -20.67 17.64
N PHE A 61 -18.83 -21.06 18.23
CA PHE A 61 -17.52 -20.48 17.98
C PHE A 61 -17.09 -20.62 16.51
N GLU A 62 -17.36 -21.77 15.88
CA GLU A 62 -17.14 -21.97 14.43
C GLU A 62 -17.86 -20.90 13.59
N ARG A 63 -19.11 -20.54 13.91
CA ARG A 63 -19.84 -19.45 13.20
C ARG A 63 -19.23 -18.09 13.48
N LEU A 64 -18.78 -17.84 14.72
CA LEU A 64 -18.13 -16.56 15.07
C LEU A 64 -16.84 -16.38 14.27
N VAL A 65 -15.98 -17.41 14.23
CA VAL A 65 -14.73 -17.40 13.44
C VAL A 65 -15.04 -17.19 11.96
N ALA A 66 -16.01 -17.92 11.39
CA ALA A 66 -16.41 -17.75 10.00
C ALA A 66 -16.94 -16.33 9.70
N SER A 67 -17.66 -15.72 10.65
CA SER A 67 -18.16 -14.35 10.53
C SER A 67 -17.01 -13.34 10.55
N VAL A 68 -16.03 -13.54 11.44
CA VAL A 68 -14.82 -12.71 11.48
C VAL A 68 -14.05 -12.80 10.17
N GLN A 69 -13.82 -14.02 9.67
CA GLN A 69 -13.16 -14.24 8.37
C GLN A 69 -13.90 -13.53 7.24
N PHE A 70 -15.22 -13.72 7.13
CA PHE A 70 -16.05 -13.10 6.10
C PHE A 70 -15.92 -11.58 6.05
N LEU A 71 -15.98 -10.92 7.21
CA LEU A 71 -15.85 -9.47 7.32
C LEU A 71 -14.44 -9.00 6.98
N ALA A 72 -13.46 -9.75 7.46
CA ALA A 72 -12.06 -9.41 7.29
C ALA A 72 -11.61 -9.51 5.83
N GLU A 73 -12.00 -10.59 5.15
CA GLU A 73 -11.80 -10.81 3.71
C GLU A 73 -12.27 -9.64 2.84
N ARG A 74 -13.39 -9.03 3.25
CA ARG A 74 -14.11 -7.99 2.52
C ARG A 74 -13.77 -6.59 2.98
N ASN A 75 -12.84 -6.43 3.91
CA ASN A 75 -12.48 -5.12 4.45
C ASN A 75 -13.70 -4.37 5.03
N LEU A 76 -14.59 -5.09 5.72
CA LEU A 76 -15.79 -4.54 6.35
C LEU A 76 -15.53 -4.16 7.82
N ALA A 77 -16.06 -3.02 8.25
CA ALA A 77 -15.99 -2.62 9.66
C ALA A 77 -16.72 -3.62 10.55
N PHE A 78 -16.10 -4.05 11.65
CA PHE A 78 -16.72 -5.03 12.56
C PHE A 78 -17.79 -4.40 13.45
N ARG A 79 -17.50 -3.21 13.97
CA ARG A 79 -18.26 -2.54 15.02
C ARG A 79 -19.13 -1.42 14.48
N GLY A 80 -20.24 -1.18 15.15
CA GLY A 80 -21.11 -0.03 14.95
C GLY A 80 -21.04 0.94 16.12
N SER A 81 -21.98 1.87 16.17
CA SER A 81 -22.11 2.80 17.30
C SER A 81 -22.76 2.17 18.53
N GLU A 82 -23.38 1.01 18.37
CA GLU A 82 -24.07 0.26 19.42
C GLU A 82 -23.48 -1.15 19.58
N GLU A 83 -23.68 -1.78 20.74
CA GLU A 83 -23.15 -3.12 21.05
C GLU A 83 -24.27 -4.15 21.35
N GLN A 84 -25.54 -3.77 21.16
CA GLN A 84 -26.69 -4.61 21.50
C GLN A 84 -27.25 -5.36 20.28
N ILE A 85 -27.60 -6.64 20.47
CA ILE A 85 -28.33 -7.44 19.47
C ILE A 85 -29.72 -6.85 19.23
N GLY A 86 -30.16 -6.82 17.98
CA GLY A 86 -31.44 -6.29 17.52
C GLY A 86 -31.40 -4.81 17.17
N ASN A 87 -30.27 -4.11 17.38
CA ASN A 87 -30.12 -2.72 17.03
C ASN A 87 -29.52 -2.57 15.61
N PRO A 88 -30.16 -1.83 14.69
CA PRO A 88 -29.64 -1.62 13.33
C PRO A 88 -28.24 -0.98 13.24
N HIS A 89 -27.74 -0.38 14.33
CA HIS A 89 -26.45 0.29 14.40
C HIS A 89 -25.38 -0.50 15.17
N ASN A 90 -25.60 -1.80 15.41
CA ASN A 90 -24.70 -2.64 16.20
C ASN A 90 -23.45 -3.18 15.47
N GLY A 91 -23.25 -2.77 14.21
CA GLY A 91 -22.10 -3.12 13.39
C GLY A 91 -22.27 -4.40 12.59
N ASN A 92 -21.34 -4.63 11.67
CA ASN A 92 -21.48 -5.76 10.74
C ASN A 92 -21.27 -7.12 11.42
N PHE A 93 -20.47 -7.20 12.50
CA PHE A 93 -20.28 -8.47 13.21
C PHE A 93 -21.60 -8.96 13.81
N LEU A 94 -22.25 -8.16 14.66
CA LEU A 94 -23.53 -8.53 15.26
C LEU A 94 -24.63 -8.66 14.20
N GLY A 95 -24.63 -7.81 13.16
CA GLY A 95 -25.54 -7.97 12.02
C GLY A 95 -25.39 -9.30 11.27
N VAL A 96 -24.18 -9.81 11.08
CA VAL A 96 -23.94 -11.15 10.50
C VAL A 96 -24.42 -12.23 11.45
N ILE A 97 -24.19 -12.10 12.76
CA ILE A 97 -24.68 -13.06 13.76
C ILE A 97 -26.21 -13.14 13.78
N GLU A 98 -26.89 -12.00 13.72
CA GLU A 98 -28.35 -11.93 13.60
C GLU A 98 -28.86 -12.55 12.31
N LEU A 99 -28.15 -12.32 11.20
CA LEU A 99 -28.47 -12.93 9.92
C LEU A 99 -28.34 -14.46 10.00
N LEU A 100 -27.26 -14.97 10.59
CA LEU A 100 -27.07 -16.40 10.82
C LEU A 100 -28.18 -16.96 11.73
N GLY A 101 -28.58 -16.24 12.77
CA GLY A 101 -29.67 -16.64 13.67
C GLY A 101 -31.04 -16.81 13.00
N LYS A 102 -31.25 -16.27 11.79
CA LYS A 102 -32.48 -16.50 11.01
C LYS A 102 -32.51 -17.87 10.33
N PHE A 103 -31.35 -18.46 10.06
CA PHE A 103 -31.23 -19.65 9.21
C PHE A 103 -30.49 -20.83 9.87
N ASP A 104 -29.61 -20.56 10.83
CA ASP A 104 -28.84 -21.55 11.58
C ASP A 104 -29.48 -21.77 12.96
N PRO A 105 -30.02 -22.97 13.25
CA PRO A 105 -30.70 -23.25 14.52
C PRO A 105 -29.80 -23.12 15.76
N VAL A 106 -28.48 -23.34 15.62
CA VAL A 106 -27.53 -23.21 16.74
C VAL A 106 -27.37 -21.74 17.12
N MET A 107 -27.21 -20.88 16.12
CA MET A 107 -27.13 -19.43 16.33
C MET A 107 -28.47 -18.84 16.76
N GLN A 108 -29.58 -19.35 16.26
CA GLN A 108 -30.92 -18.95 16.70
C GLN A 108 -31.12 -19.22 18.20
N ASP A 109 -30.84 -20.46 18.65
CA ASP A 109 -30.90 -20.84 20.07
C ASP A 109 -29.93 -19.99 20.91
N HIS A 110 -28.72 -19.77 20.42
CA HIS A 110 -27.73 -18.96 21.12
C HIS A 110 -28.21 -17.52 21.33
N ILE A 111 -28.71 -16.85 20.29
CA ILE A 111 -29.24 -15.48 20.37
C ILE A 111 -30.46 -15.42 21.29
N GLN A 112 -31.37 -16.40 21.19
CA GLN A 112 -32.56 -16.42 22.02
C GLN A 112 -32.20 -16.53 23.51
N LYS A 113 -31.22 -17.36 23.86
CA LYS A 113 -30.70 -17.49 25.24
C LYS A 113 -30.10 -16.18 25.76
N ILE A 114 -29.45 -15.39 24.90
CA ILE A 114 -28.92 -14.06 25.27
C ILE A 114 -30.08 -13.09 25.53
N ILE A 115 -31.05 -13.02 24.61
CA ILE A 115 -32.21 -12.12 24.71
C ILE A 115 -33.06 -12.44 25.95
N ASN A 116 -33.28 -13.73 26.22
CA ASN A 116 -34.00 -14.21 27.39
C ASN A 116 -33.22 -14.04 28.70
N LYS A 117 -31.92 -13.71 28.63
CA LYS A 117 -31.00 -13.68 29.77
C LYS A 117 -30.79 -15.04 30.44
N ASP A 118 -30.95 -16.12 29.67
CA ASP A 118 -30.64 -17.50 30.11
C ASP A 118 -29.12 -17.71 30.20
N ILE A 119 -28.34 -16.94 29.42
CA ILE A 119 -26.88 -16.91 29.48
C ILE A 119 -26.37 -15.47 29.58
N HIS A 120 -25.31 -15.27 30.38
CA HIS A 120 -24.62 -13.99 30.52
C HIS A 120 -23.29 -13.97 29.75
N ASP A 121 -22.63 -15.12 29.63
CA ASP A 121 -21.40 -15.26 28.86
C ASP A 121 -21.74 -15.77 27.45
N HIS A 122 -21.43 -14.98 26.42
CA HIS A 122 -21.89 -15.30 25.06
C HIS A 122 -20.93 -15.00 23.91
N TYR A 123 -19.65 -14.71 24.17
CA TYR A 123 -18.60 -14.54 23.15
C TYR A 123 -18.85 -13.51 22.02
N LEU A 124 -19.97 -12.79 22.03
CA LEU A 124 -20.27 -11.72 21.06
C LEU A 124 -19.67 -10.36 21.45
N GLY A 125 -19.10 -10.27 22.65
CA GLY A 125 -18.51 -9.04 23.17
C GLY A 125 -17.26 -8.62 22.39
N LYS A 126 -16.99 -7.31 22.36
CA LYS A 126 -15.87 -6.72 21.62
C LYS A 126 -14.49 -7.30 21.95
N SER A 127 -14.25 -7.65 23.22
CA SER A 127 -12.97 -8.21 23.64
C SER A 127 -12.72 -9.60 23.04
N ILE A 128 -13.77 -10.40 22.90
CA ILE A 128 -13.67 -11.73 22.28
C ILE A 128 -13.54 -11.60 20.77
N GLN A 129 -14.22 -10.62 20.15
CA GLN A 129 -13.98 -10.31 18.73
C GLN A 129 -12.52 -9.97 18.49
N ASP A 130 -11.92 -9.10 19.32
CA ASP A 130 -10.51 -8.73 19.22
C ASP A 130 -9.59 -9.94 19.42
N GLU A 131 -9.88 -10.80 20.41
CA GLU A 131 -9.10 -12.02 20.63
C GLU A 131 -9.15 -12.98 19.43
N ILE A 132 -10.31 -13.16 18.81
CA ILE A 132 -10.46 -13.97 17.60
C ILE A 132 -9.68 -13.33 16.45
N ILE A 133 -9.81 -12.02 16.24
CA ILE A 133 -9.09 -11.28 15.19
C ILE A 133 -7.58 -11.41 15.39
N ASP A 134 -7.08 -11.21 16.60
CA ASP A 134 -5.67 -11.30 16.94
C ASP A 134 -5.14 -12.73 16.74
N THR A 135 -5.90 -13.75 17.14
CA THR A 135 -5.52 -15.16 16.98
C THR A 135 -5.42 -15.53 15.49
N ILE A 136 -6.41 -15.16 14.67
CA ILE A 136 -6.37 -15.44 13.23
C ILE A 136 -5.24 -14.63 12.59
N GLY A 137 -5.08 -13.36 12.95
CA GLY A 137 -4.00 -12.50 12.46
C GLY A 137 -2.62 -13.07 12.78
N GLN A 138 -2.43 -13.63 13.98
CA GLN A 138 -1.18 -14.26 14.39
C GLN A 138 -0.92 -15.56 13.63
N ALA A 139 -1.93 -16.39 13.40
CA ALA A 139 -1.80 -17.61 12.59
C ALA A 139 -1.42 -17.27 11.14
N VAL A 140 -2.07 -16.25 10.55
CA VAL A 140 -1.74 -15.74 9.22
C VAL A 140 -0.30 -15.21 9.17
N LEU A 141 0.11 -14.41 10.15
CA LEU A 141 1.47 -13.90 10.22
C LEU A 141 2.50 -15.03 10.29
N GLN A 142 2.27 -16.04 11.14
CA GLN A 142 3.16 -17.20 11.26
C GLN A 142 3.32 -17.94 9.93
N GLU A 143 2.23 -18.12 9.19
CA GLU A 143 2.23 -18.75 7.86
C GLU A 143 3.02 -17.91 6.85
N ILE A 144 2.83 -16.59 6.81
CA ILE A 144 3.62 -15.68 5.95
C ILE A 144 5.11 -15.78 6.28
N ILE A 145 5.46 -15.78 7.57
CA ILE A 145 6.86 -15.90 8.01
C ILE A 145 7.44 -17.28 7.66
N ALA A 146 6.67 -18.36 7.76
CA ALA A 146 7.10 -19.69 7.34
C ALA A 146 7.44 -19.73 5.84
N ARG A 147 6.59 -19.11 5.00
CA ARG A 147 6.83 -18.99 3.56
C ARG A 147 8.09 -18.18 3.24
N ILE A 148 8.29 -17.04 3.91
CA ILE A 148 9.50 -16.21 3.75
C ILE A 148 10.75 -16.99 4.16
N LYS A 149 10.70 -17.74 5.27
CA LYS A 149 11.81 -18.60 5.70
C LYS A 149 12.13 -19.70 4.69
N SER A 150 11.11 -20.29 4.06
CA SER A 150 11.28 -21.26 2.98
C SER A 150 11.94 -20.65 1.75
N ALA A 151 11.58 -19.42 1.39
CA ALA A 151 12.20 -18.66 0.30
C ALA A 151 13.61 -18.14 0.62
N LYS A 152 13.99 -18.14 1.91
CA LYS A 152 15.22 -17.57 2.48
C LYS A 152 15.37 -16.06 2.30
N TYR A 153 15.42 -15.58 1.05
CA TYR A 153 15.65 -14.18 0.70
C TYR A 153 14.35 -13.39 0.57
N PHE A 154 14.39 -12.12 0.97
CA PHE A 154 13.26 -11.21 0.88
C PHE A 154 13.69 -9.76 0.69
N ALA A 155 12.75 -8.90 0.33
CA ALA A 155 12.92 -7.45 0.27
C ALA A 155 11.99 -6.76 1.25
N VAL A 156 12.44 -5.62 1.77
CA VAL A 156 11.67 -4.75 2.67
C VAL A 156 11.13 -3.56 1.91
N ILE A 157 9.84 -3.28 2.07
CA ILE A 157 9.12 -2.18 1.45
C ILE A 157 8.51 -1.37 2.60
N LEU A 158 8.94 -0.13 2.75
CA LEU A 158 8.57 0.73 3.88
C LEU A 158 7.92 2.02 3.39
N ASP A 159 6.88 2.47 4.09
CA ASP A 159 6.28 3.79 3.88
C ASP A 159 5.92 4.40 5.22
N CYS A 160 6.32 5.65 5.45
CA CYS A 160 6.12 6.37 6.70
C CYS A 160 5.02 7.40 6.53
N THR A 161 3.96 7.30 7.33
CA THR A 161 2.84 8.23 7.29
C THR A 161 2.36 8.55 8.72
N PRO A 162 1.98 9.80 9.01
CA PRO A 162 1.32 10.11 10.27
C PRO A 162 -0.09 9.51 10.28
N ASP A 163 -0.50 8.94 11.42
CA ASP A 163 -1.85 8.45 11.63
C ASP A 163 -2.84 9.58 12.01
N ILE A 164 -4.11 9.22 12.24
CA ILE A 164 -5.16 10.17 12.62
C ILE A 164 -4.92 10.87 13.96
N SER A 165 -4.04 10.32 14.80
CA SER A 165 -3.63 10.88 16.09
C SER A 165 -2.32 11.68 15.99
N HIS A 166 -1.82 11.89 14.76
CA HIS A 166 -0.54 12.52 14.44
C HIS A 166 0.68 11.76 14.98
N GLN A 167 0.55 10.46 15.22
CA GLN A 167 1.70 9.59 15.51
C GLN A 167 2.28 9.06 14.20
N GLU A 168 3.59 9.15 14.03
CA GLU A 168 4.24 8.56 12.87
C GLU A 168 4.17 7.03 12.93
N GLN A 169 3.76 6.43 11.82
CA GLN A 169 3.73 4.98 11.66
C GLN A 169 4.47 4.60 10.38
N MET A 170 5.27 3.54 10.48
CA MET A 170 5.94 2.90 9.36
C MET A 170 5.15 1.66 8.97
N SER A 171 4.55 1.68 7.78
CA SER A 171 4.01 0.47 7.17
C SER A 171 5.15 -0.43 6.72
N MET A 172 5.04 -1.72 7.03
CA MET A 172 6.05 -2.72 6.67
C MET A 172 5.42 -3.77 5.76
N VAL A 173 5.95 -3.88 4.55
CA VAL A 173 5.62 -4.91 3.57
C VAL A 173 6.86 -5.73 3.30
N LEU A 174 6.72 -7.05 3.25
CA LEU A 174 7.78 -7.97 2.87
C LEU A 174 7.46 -8.60 1.53
N ARG A 175 8.45 -8.61 0.63
CA ARG A 175 8.37 -9.21 -0.69
C ARG A 175 9.31 -10.40 -0.79
N TYR A 176 8.84 -11.54 -1.27
CA TYR A 176 9.68 -12.72 -1.49
C TYR A 176 9.28 -13.43 -2.78
N VAL A 177 10.16 -14.33 -3.24
CA VAL A 177 9.88 -15.21 -4.38
C VAL A 177 9.67 -16.61 -3.85
N ALA A 178 8.48 -17.17 -4.05
CA ALA A 178 8.22 -18.57 -3.78
C ALA A 178 8.66 -19.40 -4.99
N ASP A 179 9.36 -20.50 -4.73
CA ASP A 179 9.75 -21.45 -5.76
C ASP A 179 8.63 -22.43 -6.10
N GLY A 180 7.60 -22.57 -5.25
CA GLY A 180 6.52 -23.54 -5.41
C GLY A 180 6.66 -24.80 -4.55
N THR A 181 7.70 -24.88 -3.70
CA THR A 181 7.93 -26.04 -2.80
C THR A 181 7.10 -26.01 -1.53
N HIS A 182 6.68 -24.82 -1.09
CA HIS A 182 5.79 -24.67 0.05
C HIS A 182 4.38 -25.14 -0.34
N SER A 183 3.77 -25.97 0.50
CA SER A 183 2.39 -26.43 0.29
C SER A 183 1.46 -25.23 0.09
N ASP A 184 0.60 -25.31 -0.94
CA ASP A 184 -0.42 -24.33 -1.30
C ASP A 184 0.06 -22.95 -1.80
N VAL A 185 1.35 -22.81 -2.18
CA VAL A 185 1.87 -21.57 -2.75
C VAL A 185 2.52 -21.84 -4.11
N PRO A 186 1.91 -21.43 -5.24
CA PRO A 186 2.55 -21.61 -6.54
C PRO A 186 3.79 -20.74 -6.68
N ALA A 187 4.69 -21.12 -7.59
CA ALA A 187 5.86 -20.31 -7.90
C ALA A 187 5.45 -18.88 -8.32
N GLY A 188 6.10 -17.88 -7.73
CA GLY A 188 5.76 -16.49 -8.00
C GLY A 188 6.32 -15.49 -7.01
N ILE A 189 6.06 -14.22 -7.29
CA ILE A 189 6.44 -13.10 -6.44
C ILE A 189 5.25 -12.76 -5.55
N TYR A 190 5.49 -12.69 -4.25
CA TYR A 190 4.49 -12.39 -3.23
C TYR A 190 4.90 -11.17 -2.43
N GLU A 191 3.93 -10.30 -2.15
CA GLU A 191 4.07 -9.12 -1.32
C GLU A 191 3.02 -9.23 -0.21
N HIS A 192 3.43 -9.13 1.05
CA HIS A 192 2.53 -9.20 2.19
C HIS A 192 2.74 -8.01 3.11
N PHE A 193 1.64 -7.34 3.44
CA PHE A 193 1.64 -6.39 4.53
C PHE A 193 1.80 -7.13 5.87
N ILE A 194 2.76 -6.69 6.67
CA ILE A 194 3.08 -7.31 7.95
C ILE A 194 2.42 -6.54 9.10
N LYS A 195 2.73 -5.25 9.23
CA LYS A 195 2.17 -4.41 10.29
C LYS A 195 2.46 -2.93 10.05
N PHE A 196 1.65 -2.07 10.68
CA PHE A 196 2.06 -0.72 11.04
C PHE A 196 2.92 -0.77 12.30
N VAL A 197 4.09 -0.14 12.22
CA VAL A 197 5.03 -0.02 13.34
C VAL A 197 5.02 1.43 13.77
N ILE A 198 4.61 1.69 15.01
CA ILE A 198 4.69 3.03 15.60
C ILE A 198 6.16 3.38 15.74
N VAL A 199 6.54 4.55 15.24
CA VAL A 199 7.91 5.07 15.33
C VAL A 199 7.92 6.30 16.23
N GLU A 200 8.77 6.27 17.25
CA GLU A 200 8.87 7.37 18.22
C GLU A 200 9.59 8.59 17.64
N SER A 201 10.45 8.35 16.64
CA SER A 201 11.27 9.36 16.00
C SER A 201 11.46 9.04 14.52
N SER A 202 11.35 10.08 13.69
CA SER A 202 11.46 9.98 12.24
C SER A 202 12.91 9.89 11.74
N THR A 203 13.92 9.84 12.63
CA THR A 203 15.33 9.85 12.21
C THR A 203 15.71 8.55 11.52
N GLY A 204 16.60 8.62 10.52
CA GLY A 204 17.04 7.42 9.78
C GLY A 204 17.62 6.32 10.68
N GLU A 205 18.23 6.70 11.81
CA GLU A 205 18.71 5.76 12.83
C GLU A 205 17.58 5.04 13.55
N ASN A 206 16.57 5.77 14.03
CA ASN A 206 15.44 5.16 14.73
C ASN A 206 14.64 4.25 13.80
N LEU A 207 14.41 4.68 12.57
CA LEU A 207 13.73 3.88 11.55
C LEU A 207 14.49 2.59 11.23
N PHE A 208 15.81 2.68 11.07
CA PHE A 208 16.67 1.50 10.85
C PHE A 208 16.65 0.54 12.05
N ASN A 209 16.83 1.05 13.27
CA ASN A 209 16.84 0.22 14.48
C ASN A 209 15.47 -0.46 14.70
N THR A 210 14.40 0.28 14.43
CA THR A 210 13.02 -0.23 14.48
C THR A 210 12.79 -1.33 13.44
N LEU A 211 13.25 -1.14 12.19
CA LEU A 211 13.20 -2.15 11.13
C LEU A 211 13.93 -3.42 11.57
N VAL A 212 15.20 -3.31 11.96
CA VAL A 212 16.04 -4.42 12.40
C VAL A 212 15.38 -5.20 13.53
N LYS A 213 14.99 -4.50 14.61
CA LYS A 213 14.35 -5.10 15.76
C LYS A 213 13.08 -5.85 15.36
N LYS A 214 12.32 -5.30 14.42
CA LYS A 214 11.07 -5.93 13.96
C LYS A 214 11.32 -7.19 13.13
N ILE A 215 12.32 -7.18 12.25
CA ILE A 215 12.76 -8.35 11.48
C ILE A 215 13.22 -9.47 12.42
N GLU A 216 14.05 -9.13 13.43
CA GLU A 216 14.54 -10.08 14.43
C GLU A 216 13.40 -10.66 15.30
N MET A 217 12.41 -9.83 15.69
CA MET A 217 11.21 -10.30 16.40
C MET A 217 10.34 -11.26 15.59
N LEU A 218 10.36 -11.16 14.26
CA LEU A 218 9.69 -12.11 13.37
C LEU A 218 10.52 -13.41 13.18
N GLY A 219 11.72 -13.48 13.77
CA GLY A 219 12.66 -14.57 13.60
C GLY A 219 13.21 -14.66 12.18
N LEU A 220 13.28 -13.54 11.48
CA LEU A 220 13.92 -13.39 10.17
C LEU A 220 15.32 -12.80 10.34
N ASP A 221 16.19 -13.06 9.38
CA ASP A 221 17.57 -12.57 9.38
C ASP A 221 17.70 -11.35 8.46
N VAL A 222 18.31 -10.27 8.98
CA VAL A 222 18.61 -9.05 8.23
C VAL A 222 19.61 -9.32 7.10
N GLU A 223 20.48 -10.33 7.26
CA GLU A 223 21.44 -10.76 6.24
C GLU A 223 20.79 -11.42 5.02
N ASN A 224 19.51 -11.79 5.11
CA ASN A 224 18.74 -12.34 4.00
C ASN A 224 17.95 -11.26 3.22
N ILE A 225 18.05 -9.99 3.61
CA ILE A 225 17.46 -8.90 2.84
C ILE A 225 18.26 -8.73 1.53
N ARG A 226 17.58 -8.79 0.39
CA ARG A 226 18.15 -8.57 -0.96
C ARG A 226 17.61 -7.34 -1.67
N GLY A 227 16.55 -6.75 -1.12
CA GLY A 227 15.99 -5.50 -1.64
C GLY A 227 15.50 -4.61 -0.52
N GLN A 228 15.62 -3.30 -0.72
CA GLN A 228 15.01 -2.30 0.13
C GLN A 228 14.34 -1.24 -0.74
N GLY A 229 13.09 -0.93 -0.43
CA GLY A 229 12.33 0.07 -1.16
C GLY A 229 11.56 0.98 -0.22
N TYR A 230 11.64 2.29 -0.49
CA TYR A 230 10.91 3.33 0.23
C TYR A 230 11.08 4.67 -0.51
N ASP A 231 10.53 5.74 0.06
CA ASP A 231 10.61 7.09 -0.49
C ASP A 231 12.04 7.66 -0.52
N ASN A 232 12.20 8.85 -1.10
CA ASN A 232 13.50 9.54 -1.12
C ASN A 232 13.65 10.52 0.05
N GLY A 233 12.86 10.38 1.12
CA GLY A 233 12.98 11.22 2.29
C GLY A 233 14.41 11.16 2.84
N ALA A 234 14.93 12.28 3.35
CA ALA A 234 16.32 12.35 3.82
C ALA A 234 16.63 11.31 4.92
N ASN A 235 15.64 10.96 5.74
CA ASN A 235 15.78 9.93 6.77
C ASN A 235 15.76 8.51 6.19
N MET A 236 15.18 8.31 5.00
CA MET A 236 15.14 7.01 4.33
C MET A 236 16.34 6.84 3.40
N LYS A 237 16.53 7.73 2.41
CA LYS A 237 17.58 7.67 1.37
C LYS A 237 18.86 8.44 1.73
N GLY A 238 18.94 9.09 2.88
CA GLY A 238 20.10 9.93 3.23
C GLY A 238 21.43 9.21 3.06
N HIS A 239 22.35 9.81 2.29
CA HIS A 239 23.61 9.18 1.86
C HIS A 239 24.47 8.66 3.02
N ASN A 240 24.46 9.33 4.18
CA ASN A 240 25.29 8.98 5.33
C ASN A 240 24.49 8.46 6.53
N PHE A 241 23.26 8.93 6.70
CA PHE A 241 22.48 8.73 7.94
C PHE A 241 21.09 8.14 7.72
N GLY A 242 20.70 7.95 6.46
CA GLY A 242 19.41 7.37 6.13
C GLY A 242 19.37 5.86 6.36
N VAL A 243 18.17 5.31 6.40
CA VAL A 243 17.92 3.85 6.45
C VAL A 243 18.71 3.12 5.35
N GLN A 244 18.82 3.72 4.16
CA GLN A 244 19.54 3.17 3.02
C GLN A 244 21.01 2.91 3.32
N ALA A 245 21.71 3.95 3.75
CA ALA A 245 23.12 3.87 4.03
C ALA A 245 23.39 2.86 5.15
N ARG A 246 22.59 2.91 6.22
CA ARG A 246 22.73 2.02 7.38
C ARG A 246 22.43 0.56 7.06
N LEU A 247 21.43 0.29 6.21
CA LEU A 247 21.12 -1.08 5.81
C LEU A 247 22.15 -1.63 4.82
N LEU A 248 22.70 -0.80 3.92
CA LEU A 248 23.80 -1.19 3.05
C LEU A 248 25.12 -1.42 3.83
N GLU A 249 25.36 -0.65 4.88
CA GLU A 249 26.51 -0.86 5.78
C GLU A 249 26.41 -2.19 6.53
N ARG A 250 25.19 -2.58 6.97
CA ARG A 250 24.95 -3.88 7.61
C ARG A 250 24.94 -5.03 6.61
N ASN A 251 24.31 -4.86 5.46
CA ASN A 251 24.16 -5.87 4.43
C ASN A 251 24.25 -5.21 3.03
N SER A 252 25.43 -5.28 2.44
CA SER A 252 25.78 -4.68 1.15
C SER A 252 24.95 -5.22 -0.03
N ARG A 253 24.30 -6.38 0.15
CA ARG A 253 23.46 -7.06 -0.86
C ARG A 253 21.99 -6.62 -0.83
N ALA A 254 21.61 -5.72 0.08
CA ALA A 254 20.26 -5.17 0.16
C ALA A 254 20.06 -4.03 -0.86
N PHE A 255 19.83 -4.36 -2.14
CA PHE A 255 19.76 -3.36 -3.21
C PHE A 255 18.62 -2.37 -3.02
N TYR A 256 18.94 -1.08 -3.06
CA TYR A 256 17.95 -0.02 -2.90
C TYR A 256 17.23 0.30 -4.21
N THR A 257 15.89 0.30 -4.18
CA THR A 257 15.04 0.80 -5.26
C THR A 257 14.11 1.91 -4.74
N PRO A 258 14.18 3.13 -5.31
CA PRO A 258 13.38 4.24 -4.85
C PRO A 258 11.93 4.11 -5.32
N CYS A 259 10.99 4.62 -4.52
CA CYS A 259 9.58 4.65 -4.89
C CYS A 259 9.33 5.45 -6.19
N VAL A 260 8.86 4.77 -7.24
CA VAL A 260 8.56 5.38 -8.56
C VAL A 260 7.53 6.51 -8.45
N CYS A 261 6.42 6.29 -7.73
CA CYS A 261 5.35 7.29 -7.58
C CYS A 261 5.86 8.56 -6.89
N HIS A 262 6.60 8.39 -5.79
CA HIS A 262 7.21 9.49 -5.05
C HIS A 262 8.31 10.17 -5.88
N ASN A 263 9.07 9.42 -6.66
CA ASN A 263 10.08 9.96 -7.57
C ASN A 263 9.49 10.96 -8.57
N TYR A 264 8.41 10.58 -9.25
CA TYR A 264 7.73 11.48 -10.19
C TYR A 264 7.14 12.70 -9.47
N ASN A 265 6.55 12.50 -8.28
CA ASN A 265 6.05 13.61 -7.49
C ASN A 265 7.15 14.61 -7.12
N LEU A 266 8.34 14.13 -6.74
CA LEU A 266 9.49 14.98 -6.43
C LEU A 266 10.02 15.73 -7.65
N VAL A 267 10.16 15.07 -8.80
CA VAL A 267 10.58 15.73 -10.04
C VAL A 267 9.64 16.89 -10.37
N LEU A 268 8.33 16.67 -10.29
CA LEU A 268 7.33 17.70 -10.54
C LEU A 268 7.31 18.79 -9.45
N GLY A 269 7.59 18.42 -8.20
CA GLY A 269 7.77 19.34 -7.09
C GLY A 269 8.95 20.28 -7.32
N ASP A 270 10.10 19.73 -7.71
CA ASP A 270 11.32 20.48 -8.03
C ASP A 270 11.07 21.46 -9.18
N MET A 271 10.42 20.98 -10.24
CA MET A 271 10.03 21.78 -11.40
C MET A 271 9.09 22.94 -11.02
N ALA A 272 8.07 22.66 -10.20
CA ALA A 272 7.11 23.68 -9.75
C ALA A 272 7.73 24.72 -8.80
N LYS A 273 8.89 24.42 -8.19
CA LYS A 273 9.60 25.33 -7.27
C LYS A 273 10.86 25.94 -7.90
N THR A 274 11.12 25.70 -9.19
CA THR A 274 12.36 26.13 -9.85
C THR A 274 12.46 27.66 -9.95
N CYS A 275 11.35 28.33 -10.26
CA CYS A 275 11.27 29.79 -10.33
C CYS A 275 9.89 30.29 -9.88
N SER A 276 9.65 31.60 -9.91
CA SER A 276 8.42 32.21 -9.40
C SER A 276 7.19 31.97 -10.28
N ASP A 277 7.37 31.83 -11.60
CA ASP A 277 6.27 31.65 -12.54
C ASP A 277 5.51 30.32 -12.35
N PRO A 278 6.16 29.14 -12.21
CA PRO A 278 5.48 27.88 -11.90
C PRO A 278 4.71 27.91 -10.58
N MET A 279 5.30 28.51 -9.53
CA MET A 279 4.64 28.64 -8.23
C MET A 279 3.37 29.48 -8.34
N THR A 280 3.43 30.58 -9.10
CA THR A 280 2.27 31.43 -9.36
C THR A 280 1.20 30.68 -10.16
N PHE A 281 1.60 29.95 -11.22
CA PHE A 281 0.69 29.16 -12.04
C PHE A 281 -0.08 28.12 -11.24
N PHE A 282 0.61 27.28 -10.46
CA PHE A 282 -0.05 26.28 -9.61
C PHE A 282 -0.85 26.94 -8.47
N GLY A 283 -0.39 28.08 -7.94
CA GLY A 283 -1.15 28.88 -6.99
C GLY A 283 -2.50 29.35 -7.56
N THR A 284 -2.53 29.80 -8.82
CA THR A 284 -3.77 30.17 -9.51
C THR A 284 -4.72 28.98 -9.66
N LEU A 285 -4.23 27.80 -10.06
CA LEU A 285 -5.06 26.60 -10.15
C LEU A 285 -5.66 26.19 -8.78
N GLN A 286 -4.86 26.27 -7.72
CA GLN A 286 -5.34 25.99 -6.36
C GLN A 286 -6.40 27.00 -5.90
N ARG A 287 -6.25 28.29 -6.26
CA ARG A 287 -7.23 29.33 -5.95
C ARG A 287 -8.56 29.08 -6.65
N ILE A 288 -8.54 28.66 -7.92
CA ILE A 288 -9.76 28.27 -8.66
C ILE A 288 -10.50 27.16 -7.89
N TYR A 289 -9.79 26.07 -7.56
CA TYR A 289 -10.38 24.97 -6.80
C TYR A 289 -10.96 25.45 -5.45
N THR A 290 -10.16 26.19 -4.67
CA THR A 290 -10.52 26.61 -3.31
C THR A 290 -11.72 27.54 -3.33
N LEU A 291 -11.82 28.45 -4.31
CA LEU A 291 -12.93 29.37 -4.46
C LEU A 291 -14.25 28.62 -4.63
N PHE A 292 -14.30 27.64 -5.54
CA PHE A 292 -15.52 26.87 -5.79
C PHE A 292 -15.81 25.81 -4.71
N ALA A 293 -14.78 25.15 -4.17
CA ALA A 293 -14.93 24.13 -3.12
C ALA A 293 -15.36 24.71 -1.77
N SER A 294 -15.12 26.00 -1.51
CA SER A 294 -15.47 26.67 -0.25
C SER A 294 -16.97 26.75 0.05
N SER A 295 -17.85 26.52 -0.93
CA SER A 295 -19.30 26.65 -0.74
C SER A 295 -20.08 25.78 -1.71
N THR A 296 -21.10 25.08 -1.21
CA THR A 296 -22.02 24.27 -2.04
C THR A 296 -22.73 25.10 -3.11
N LYS A 297 -23.03 26.38 -2.83
CA LYS A 297 -23.63 27.30 -3.80
C LYS A 297 -22.65 27.61 -4.94
N ARG A 298 -21.39 27.91 -4.61
CA ARG A 298 -20.32 28.15 -5.60
C ARG A 298 -20.05 26.89 -6.43
N TRP A 299 -20.02 25.73 -5.78
CA TRP A 299 -19.87 24.45 -6.46
C TRP A 299 -21.00 24.15 -7.44
N THR A 300 -22.23 24.60 -7.14
CA THR A 300 -23.37 24.47 -8.07
C THR A 300 -23.17 25.32 -9.32
N VAL A 301 -22.68 26.55 -9.17
CA VAL A 301 -22.30 27.41 -10.31
C VAL A 301 -21.19 26.75 -11.13
N PHE A 302 -20.17 26.20 -10.47
CA PHE A 302 -19.09 25.49 -11.14
C PHE A 302 -19.60 24.31 -11.98
N LYS A 303 -20.43 23.44 -11.40
CA LYS A 303 -21.03 22.28 -12.09
C LYS A 303 -22.02 22.63 -13.19
N LYS A 304 -22.60 23.84 -13.16
CA LYS A 304 -23.51 24.32 -14.22
C LYS A 304 -22.75 24.50 -15.54
N HIS A 305 -21.51 24.99 -15.46
CA HIS A 305 -20.64 25.26 -16.60
C HIS A 305 -19.73 24.07 -16.93
N LEU A 306 -19.14 23.42 -15.93
CA LEU A 306 -18.27 22.27 -16.15
C LEU A 306 -19.04 20.95 -16.00
N LYS A 307 -19.27 20.26 -17.13
CA LYS A 307 -20.01 18.99 -17.16
C LYS A 307 -19.10 17.74 -17.24
N ASP A 308 -17.90 17.86 -17.80
CA ASP A 308 -17.07 16.70 -18.17
C ASP A 308 -15.88 16.46 -17.23
N LEU A 309 -15.06 17.47 -16.92
CA LEU A 309 -13.90 17.34 -16.02
C LEU A 309 -14.04 18.27 -14.81
N SER A 310 -13.65 17.77 -13.63
CA SER A 310 -13.60 18.56 -12.40
C SER A 310 -12.16 18.90 -12.06
N VAL A 311 -11.91 20.17 -11.73
CA VAL A 311 -10.65 20.61 -11.12
C VAL A 311 -10.49 19.89 -9.77
N LYS A 312 -9.30 19.35 -9.51
CA LYS A 312 -8.97 18.65 -8.26
C LYS A 312 -8.16 19.58 -7.34
N PRO A 313 -8.18 19.36 -6.02
CA PRO A 313 -7.23 20.06 -5.15
C PRO A 313 -5.82 19.68 -5.56
N LEU A 314 -4.89 20.64 -5.62
CA LEU A 314 -3.49 20.30 -5.75
C LEU A 314 -3.05 19.58 -4.47
N SER A 315 -2.43 18.42 -4.64
CA SER A 315 -1.82 17.68 -3.56
C SER A 315 -0.30 17.84 -3.65
N GLU A 316 0.33 18.05 -2.50
CA GLU A 316 1.79 18.00 -2.38
C GLU A 316 2.31 16.57 -2.49
N THR A 317 1.50 15.57 -2.13
CA THR A 317 1.88 14.15 -2.09
C THR A 317 1.38 13.35 -3.30
N ARG A 318 0.33 13.83 -3.99
CA ARG A 318 -0.28 13.14 -5.14
C ARG A 318 -0.30 14.02 -6.39
N TRP A 319 0.74 13.90 -7.20
CA TRP A 319 0.90 14.71 -8.41
C TRP A 319 -0.17 14.46 -9.49
N GLU A 320 -0.83 13.29 -9.52
CA GLU A 320 -1.93 13.02 -10.47
C GLU A 320 -3.02 14.11 -10.38
N CYS A 321 -3.25 14.65 -9.18
CA CYS A 321 -4.17 15.77 -8.99
C CYS A 321 -3.75 17.04 -9.75
N ARG A 322 -2.45 17.28 -9.94
CA ARG A 322 -1.93 18.42 -10.73
C ARG A 322 -2.22 18.22 -12.22
N MET A 323 -1.98 17.01 -12.74
CA MET A 323 -2.29 16.68 -14.13
C MET A 323 -3.78 16.82 -14.41
N GLU A 324 -4.63 16.23 -13.57
CA GLU A 324 -6.09 16.33 -13.72
C GLU A 324 -6.58 17.78 -13.64
N SER A 325 -5.99 18.61 -12.76
CA SER A 325 -6.34 20.03 -12.65
C SER A 325 -5.92 20.83 -13.88
N VAL A 326 -4.69 20.64 -14.37
CA VAL A 326 -4.18 21.28 -15.58
C VAL A 326 -5.01 20.86 -16.80
N LYS A 327 -5.35 19.56 -16.89
CA LYS A 327 -6.19 19.01 -17.96
C LYS A 327 -7.59 19.62 -17.94
N ALA A 328 -8.24 19.68 -16.78
CA ALA A 328 -9.57 20.27 -16.63
C ALA A 328 -9.58 21.73 -17.09
N VAL A 329 -8.60 22.54 -16.65
CA VAL A 329 -8.51 23.95 -17.05
C VAL A 329 -8.11 24.12 -18.51
N ARG A 330 -7.26 23.26 -19.08
CA ARG A 330 -6.82 23.35 -20.49
C ARG A 330 -7.94 23.09 -21.50
N PHE A 331 -8.81 22.13 -21.22
CA PHE A 331 -9.87 21.73 -22.15
C PHE A 331 -11.21 22.41 -21.87
N GLN A 332 -11.34 23.10 -20.74
CA GLN A 332 -12.56 23.81 -20.35
C GLN A 332 -12.25 25.24 -19.90
N ALA A 333 -11.27 25.89 -20.54
CA ALA A 333 -10.80 27.20 -20.09
C ALA A 333 -11.91 28.27 -20.21
N ALA A 334 -12.70 28.22 -21.28
CA ALA A 334 -13.82 29.14 -21.51
C ALA A 334 -14.91 28.95 -20.45
N GLU A 335 -15.29 27.70 -20.18
CA GLU A 335 -16.31 27.36 -19.19
C GLU A 335 -15.86 27.69 -17.75
N VAL A 336 -14.56 27.57 -17.46
CA VAL A 336 -14.00 28.04 -16.18
C VAL A 336 -14.10 29.56 -16.08
N CYS A 337 -13.78 30.30 -17.14
CA CYS A 337 -13.96 31.75 -17.17
C CYS A 337 -15.43 32.14 -16.99
N ASP A 338 -16.35 31.51 -17.72
CA ASP A 338 -17.80 31.75 -17.60
C ASP A 338 -18.32 31.49 -16.18
N ALA A 339 -17.85 30.40 -15.54
CA ALA A 339 -18.19 30.09 -14.16
C ALA A 339 -17.67 31.14 -13.17
N LEU A 340 -16.45 31.65 -13.38
CA LEU A 340 -15.87 32.70 -12.55
C LEU A 340 -16.60 34.03 -12.75
N GLU A 341 -16.98 34.37 -13.99
CA GLU A 341 -17.77 35.56 -14.28
C GLU A 341 -19.18 35.50 -13.68
N GLU A 342 -19.87 34.37 -13.81
CA GLU A 342 -21.18 34.17 -13.17
C GLU A 342 -21.04 34.28 -11.65
N LEU A 343 -19.99 33.71 -11.07
CA LEU A 343 -19.72 33.83 -9.65
C LEU A 343 -19.46 35.28 -9.23
N ALA A 344 -18.67 36.04 -9.99
CA ALA A 344 -18.40 37.46 -9.73
C ALA A 344 -19.67 38.32 -9.77
N LYS A 345 -20.62 37.98 -10.66
CA LYS A 345 -21.91 38.68 -10.81
C LYS A 345 -22.93 38.27 -9.72
N SER A 346 -22.91 37.02 -9.27
CA SER A 346 -23.93 36.44 -8.36
C SER A 346 -23.56 36.46 -6.88
N THR A 347 -22.27 36.58 -6.54
CA THR A 347 -21.82 36.57 -5.14
C THR A 347 -22.01 37.93 -4.45
N ASN A 348 -22.55 37.91 -3.24
CA ASN A 348 -22.64 39.10 -2.36
C ASN A 348 -21.39 39.26 -1.45
N ASP A 349 -20.50 38.27 -1.46
CA ASP A 349 -19.23 38.30 -0.73
C ASP A 349 -18.19 39.08 -1.52
N ALA A 350 -17.77 40.24 -1.00
CA ALA A 350 -16.77 41.11 -1.63
C ALA A 350 -15.44 40.38 -1.89
N ARG A 351 -15.03 39.48 -0.98
CA ARG A 351 -13.81 38.68 -1.15
C ARG A 351 -13.96 37.70 -2.32
N GLY A 352 -15.06 36.94 -2.35
CA GLY A 352 -15.36 36.02 -3.44
C GLY A 352 -15.49 36.71 -4.80
N LYS A 353 -16.05 37.93 -4.84
CA LYS A 353 -16.16 38.72 -6.07
C LYS A 353 -14.79 39.16 -6.59
N SER A 354 -13.99 39.82 -5.74
CA SER A 354 -12.65 40.28 -6.11
C SER A 354 -11.73 39.13 -6.51
N GLU A 355 -11.84 37.99 -5.82
CA GLU A 355 -11.09 36.78 -6.14
C GLU A 355 -11.48 36.22 -7.50
N ALA A 356 -12.78 36.12 -7.81
CA ALA A 356 -13.27 35.65 -9.11
C ALA A 356 -12.81 36.56 -10.26
N GLU A 357 -12.95 37.88 -10.12
CA GLU A 357 -12.48 38.86 -11.11
C GLU A 357 -10.95 38.78 -11.32
N SER A 358 -10.19 38.62 -10.23
CA SER A 358 -8.75 38.41 -10.28
C SER A 358 -8.37 37.13 -11.03
N LEU A 359 -9.10 36.04 -10.81
CA LEU A 359 -8.85 34.76 -11.47
C LEU A 359 -9.18 34.82 -12.97
N VAL A 360 -10.26 35.50 -13.38
CA VAL A 360 -10.56 35.73 -14.80
C VAL A 360 -9.41 36.49 -15.46
N SER A 361 -8.93 37.58 -14.85
CA SER A 361 -7.80 38.34 -15.39
C SER A 361 -6.49 37.53 -15.48
N GLN A 362 -6.27 36.57 -14.59
CA GLN A 362 -5.11 35.68 -14.65
C GLN A 362 -5.27 34.60 -15.72
N MET A 363 -6.46 34.03 -15.86
CA MET A 363 -6.81 33.03 -16.87
C MET A 363 -6.71 33.59 -18.30
N THR A 364 -7.11 34.85 -18.49
CA THR A 364 -7.02 35.55 -19.79
C THR A 364 -5.65 36.16 -20.07
N ASN A 365 -4.66 35.97 -19.18
CA ASN A 365 -3.30 36.40 -19.45
C ASN A 365 -2.60 35.45 -20.41
N TYR A 366 -2.10 35.96 -21.53
CA TYR A 366 -1.38 35.14 -22.52
C TYR A 366 -0.21 34.35 -21.92
N ARG A 367 0.55 34.91 -20.95
CA ARG A 367 1.64 34.18 -20.25
C ARG A 367 1.10 32.97 -19.49
N PHE A 368 -0.09 33.07 -18.88
CA PHE A 368 -0.74 31.96 -18.19
C PHE A 368 -1.21 30.89 -19.18
N LEU A 369 -1.80 31.28 -20.31
CA LEU A 369 -2.25 30.32 -21.34
C LEU A 369 -1.07 29.55 -21.95
N VAL A 370 0.08 30.22 -22.19
CA VAL A 370 1.30 29.53 -22.63
C VAL A 370 1.80 28.56 -21.55
N ALA A 371 1.81 28.97 -20.29
CA ALA A 371 2.16 28.09 -19.18
C ALA A 371 1.20 26.88 -19.09
N LEU A 372 -0.10 27.07 -19.32
CA LEU A 372 -1.12 26.03 -19.28
C LEU A 372 -0.89 24.97 -20.36
N CYS A 373 -0.64 25.38 -21.61
CA CYS A 373 -0.36 24.45 -22.72
C CYS A 373 0.98 23.70 -22.51
N PHE A 374 1.99 24.43 -22.04
CA PHE A 374 3.29 23.86 -21.67
C PHE A 374 3.16 22.79 -20.57
N TRP A 375 2.53 23.14 -19.44
CA TRP A 375 2.36 22.23 -18.32
C TRP A 375 1.50 21.03 -18.69
N HIS A 376 0.46 21.21 -19.51
CA HIS A 376 -0.35 20.12 -20.01
C HIS A 376 0.49 19.11 -20.79
N SER A 377 1.25 19.57 -21.79
CA SER A 377 2.09 18.70 -22.63
C SER A 377 3.13 17.94 -21.80
N LEU A 378 3.79 18.65 -20.88
CA LEU A 378 4.82 18.10 -20.01
C LEU A 378 4.27 17.07 -19.01
N LEU A 379 3.20 17.44 -18.30
CA LEU A 379 2.56 16.55 -17.33
C LEU A 379 1.89 15.35 -18.00
N PHE A 380 1.36 15.51 -19.21
CA PHE A 380 0.78 14.41 -19.98
C PHE A 380 1.82 13.33 -20.26
N GLN A 381 3.00 13.72 -20.78
CA GLN A 381 4.06 12.78 -21.10
C GLN A 381 4.63 12.11 -19.84
N VAL A 382 4.85 12.89 -18.77
CA VAL A 382 5.30 12.35 -17.49
C VAL A 382 4.27 11.38 -16.90
N ASN A 383 2.97 11.69 -17.02
CA ASN A 383 1.88 10.85 -16.52
C ASN A 383 1.78 9.53 -17.27
N PHE A 384 1.95 9.57 -18.60
CA PHE A 384 1.98 8.38 -19.42
C PHE A 384 3.09 7.42 -18.97
N THR A 385 4.35 7.90 -18.88
CA THR A 385 5.47 7.07 -18.42
C THR A 385 5.28 6.58 -16.98
N SER A 386 4.72 7.43 -16.10
CA SER A 386 4.47 7.05 -14.71
C SER A 386 3.46 5.90 -14.60
N LYS A 387 2.34 5.97 -15.33
CA LYS A 387 1.34 4.89 -15.36
C LYS A 387 1.88 3.60 -15.94
N GLU A 388 2.73 3.71 -16.97
CA GLU A 388 3.41 2.56 -17.56
C GLU A 388 4.29 1.86 -16.51
N LEU A 389 5.14 2.62 -15.80
CA LEU A 389 6.02 2.10 -14.74
C LEU A 389 5.30 1.56 -13.50
N GLN A 390 4.05 1.94 -13.29
CA GLN A 390 3.19 1.41 -12.21
C GLN A 390 2.46 0.11 -12.60
N SER A 391 2.55 -0.31 -13.86
CA SER A 391 1.91 -1.53 -14.34
C SER A 391 2.45 -2.79 -13.64
N ASN A 392 1.57 -3.75 -13.39
CA ASN A 392 1.86 -5.02 -12.71
C ASN A 392 2.60 -6.05 -13.59
N THR A 393 2.78 -5.72 -14.88
CA THR A 393 3.47 -6.55 -15.87
C THR A 393 4.76 -5.91 -16.38
N ILE A 394 5.19 -4.76 -15.85
CA ILE A 394 6.36 -4.09 -16.42
C ILE A 394 7.66 -4.79 -16.04
N ASP A 395 8.53 -4.95 -17.03
CA ASP A 395 9.92 -5.43 -16.91
C ASP A 395 10.86 -4.22 -16.70
N ILE A 396 11.96 -4.40 -15.98
CA ILE A 396 13.06 -3.42 -15.88
C ILE A 396 13.46 -2.92 -17.26
N ALA A 397 13.63 -3.81 -18.25
CA ALA A 397 14.08 -3.43 -19.59
C ALA A 397 13.06 -2.51 -20.29
N VAL A 398 11.77 -2.84 -20.19
CA VAL A 398 10.66 -2.03 -20.71
C VAL A 398 10.59 -0.71 -19.96
N GLY A 399 10.68 -0.72 -18.63
CA GLY A 399 10.69 0.49 -17.81
C GLY A 399 11.86 1.41 -18.14
N LEU A 400 13.05 0.84 -18.39
CA LEU A 400 14.23 1.60 -18.79
C LEU A 400 14.01 2.25 -20.17
N THR A 401 13.47 1.49 -21.12
CA THR A 401 13.13 2.00 -22.45
C THR A 401 12.12 3.15 -22.36
N SER A 402 11.10 3.03 -21.52
CA SER A 402 10.08 4.07 -21.36
C SER A 402 10.62 5.31 -20.65
N PHE A 403 11.60 5.14 -19.76
CA PHE A 403 12.35 6.24 -19.17
C PHE A 403 13.27 6.93 -20.19
N GLU A 404 13.98 6.17 -21.03
CA GLU A 404 14.82 6.68 -22.12
C GLU A 404 14.00 7.53 -23.09
N LYS A 405 12.84 7.01 -23.52
CA LYS A 405 11.89 7.74 -24.35
C LYS A 405 11.44 9.06 -23.71
N LEU A 406 11.15 9.07 -22.41
CA LEU A 406 10.80 10.30 -21.69
C LEU A 406 11.99 11.29 -21.66
N PHE A 407 13.19 10.80 -21.37
CA PHE A 407 14.39 11.62 -21.28
C PHE A 407 14.76 12.24 -22.63
N ASP A 408 14.70 11.47 -23.72
CA ASP A 408 14.95 11.97 -25.06
C ASP A 408 13.84 12.90 -25.53
N TRP A 409 12.57 12.60 -25.21
CA TRP A 409 11.46 13.51 -25.45
C TRP A 409 11.69 14.86 -24.75
N LEU A 410 12.15 14.87 -23.48
CA LEU A 410 12.45 16.11 -22.76
C LEU A 410 13.57 16.93 -23.42
N LYS A 411 14.61 16.28 -23.96
CA LYS A 411 15.67 16.96 -24.73
C LYS A 411 15.11 17.59 -26.01
N THR A 412 14.33 16.85 -26.78
CA THR A 412 13.69 17.37 -27.99
C THR A 412 12.70 18.49 -27.65
N TYR A 413 11.94 18.33 -26.57
CA TYR A 413 10.99 19.31 -26.08
C TYR A 413 11.71 20.58 -25.61
N ARG A 414 12.91 20.47 -25.01
CA ARG A 414 13.73 21.62 -24.62
C ARG A 414 14.10 22.53 -25.81
N GLU A 415 14.23 21.97 -27.01
CA GLU A 415 14.58 22.70 -28.22
C GLU A 415 13.34 23.24 -28.96
N THR A 416 12.33 22.38 -29.15
CA THR A 416 11.18 22.62 -30.03
C THR A 416 9.87 22.92 -29.30
N GLY A 417 9.75 22.47 -28.05
CA GLY A 417 8.51 22.49 -27.26
C GLY A 417 7.98 23.88 -26.95
N PHE A 418 8.85 24.88 -26.85
CA PHE A 418 8.40 26.27 -26.65
C PHE A 418 7.61 26.79 -27.86
N VAL A 419 8.04 26.44 -29.08
CA VAL A 419 7.32 26.84 -30.30
C VAL A 419 6.00 26.08 -30.41
N ALA A 420 6.00 24.78 -30.11
CA ALA A 420 4.79 23.97 -30.07
C ALA A 420 3.75 24.54 -29.07
N ALA A 421 4.17 24.85 -27.84
CA ALA A 421 3.29 25.44 -26.83
C ALA A 421 2.68 26.77 -27.29
N LEU A 422 3.43 27.60 -28.02
CA LEU A 422 2.91 28.85 -28.58
C LEU A 422 1.88 28.64 -29.70
N ILE A 423 1.97 27.55 -30.46
CA ILE A 423 0.98 27.20 -31.48
C ILE A 423 -0.32 26.79 -30.79
N ASP A 424 -0.25 25.83 -29.85
CA ASP A 424 -1.41 25.36 -29.09
C ASP A 424 -2.09 26.50 -28.32
N THR A 425 -1.29 27.46 -27.83
CA THR A 425 -1.82 28.61 -27.10
C THR A 425 -2.56 29.59 -28.01
N LYS A 426 -2.17 29.73 -29.28
CA LYS A 426 -2.90 30.61 -30.21
C LYS A 426 -4.32 30.11 -30.46
N GLU A 427 -4.49 28.81 -30.59
CA GLU A 427 -5.82 28.20 -30.73
C GLU A 427 -6.68 28.51 -29.49
N LEU A 428 -6.14 28.25 -28.30
CA LEU A 428 -6.82 28.54 -27.04
C LEU A 428 -7.08 30.04 -26.81
N ALA A 429 -6.16 30.90 -27.22
CA ALA A 429 -6.31 32.35 -27.10
C ALA A 429 -7.40 32.88 -28.02
N ASN A 430 -7.55 32.30 -29.22
CA ASN A 430 -8.66 32.63 -30.12
C ASN A 430 -10.01 32.21 -29.53
N GLU A 431 -10.09 31.04 -28.89
CA GLU A 431 -11.31 30.59 -28.19
C GLU A 431 -11.72 31.51 -27.04
N LEU A 432 -10.74 32.09 -26.34
CA LEU A 432 -10.96 33.00 -25.21
C LEU A 432 -10.99 34.49 -25.59
N GLU A 433 -10.89 34.82 -26.88
CA GLU A 433 -10.79 36.19 -27.39
C GLU A 433 -9.63 37.01 -26.76
N VAL A 434 -8.51 36.34 -26.45
CA VAL A 434 -7.32 36.94 -25.84
C VAL A 434 -6.29 37.32 -26.90
N GLU A 435 -5.78 38.56 -26.84
CA GLU A 435 -4.68 38.97 -27.72
C GLU A 435 -3.37 38.22 -27.39
N PRO A 436 -2.68 37.62 -28.39
CA PRO A 436 -1.51 36.78 -28.17
C PRO A 436 -0.22 37.59 -27.94
N ILE A 437 -0.21 38.45 -26.91
CA ILE A 437 0.86 39.40 -26.62
C ILE A 437 1.44 39.12 -25.22
N PHE A 438 2.77 38.98 -25.15
CA PHE A 438 3.49 38.97 -23.88
C PHE A 438 3.60 40.39 -23.34
N GLN A 439 2.98 40.65 -22.19
CA GLN A 439 3.08 41.95 -21.52
C GLN A 439 4.51 42.23 -21.03
N GLN A 440 5.03 43.41 -21.35
CA GLN A 440 6.39 43.82 -20.97
C GLN A 440 6.41 44.26 -19.50
N LYS A 441 7.21 43.56 -18.66
CA LYS A 441 7.46 44.00 -17.29
C LYS A 441 8.40 45.20 -17.27
N ARG A 442 8.13 46.20 -16.43
CA ARG A 442 9.00 47.37 -16.26
C ARG A 442 10.34 46.94 -15.64
N CYS A 443 11.43 47.04 -16.40
CA CYS A 443 12.78 46.74 -15.90
C CYS A 443 13.35 47.93 -15.10
N TYR A 444 13.76 47.71 -13.85
CA TYR A 444 14.45 48.74 -13.07
C TYR A 444 15.95 48.72 -13.40
N LYS A 445 16.48 49.81 -13.96
CA LYS A 445 17.92 49.95 -14.20
C LYS A 445 18.63 50.24 -12.89
N LYS A 446 19.53 49.37 -12.43
CA LYS A 446 20.44 49.70 -11.31
C LYS A 446 21.45 50.77 -11.77
N LYS A 447 21.69 51.79 -10.94
CA LYS A 447 22.76 52.77 -11.16
C LYS A 447 24.11 52.05 -11.03
N LYS A 448 24.99 52.17 -12.04
CA LYS A 448 26.37 51.67 -11.97
C LYS A 448 27.17 52.51 -10.98
N MET A 449 28.02 51.88 -10.15
CA MET A 449 28.99 52.60 -9.31
C MET A 449 30.36 52.68 -9.97
N PHE A 450 30.79 51.69 -10.76
CA PHE A 450 32.12 51.64 -11.39
C PHE A 450 32.08 51.22 -12.87
N LEU A 451 33.05 51.67 -13.66
CA LEU A 451 33.14 51.46 -15.12
C LEU A 451 33.57 50.04 -15.54
N TYR A 452 34.20 49.26 -14.66
CA TYR A 452 34.72 47.92 -14.95
C TYR A 452 33.76 46.78 -14.57
N GLU A 453 32.61 47.09 -13.97
CA GLU A 453 31.59 46.08 -13.68
C GLU A 453 30.88 45.67 -14.98
N SER A 454 30.98 44.37 -15.32
CA SER A 454 30.24 43.78 -16.44
C SER A 454 28.74 43.91 -16.17
N SER A 455 27.96 44.29 -17.19
CA SER A 455 26.51 44.36 -17.07
C SER A 455 25.89 42.98 -17.22
N ASP A 456 25.22 42.50 -16.16
CA ASP A 456 24.13 41.53 -16.32
C ASP A 456 22.99 42.26 -17.05
N GLU A 457 23.03 42.26 -18.39
CA GLU A 457 21.98 42.88 -19.19
C GLU A 457 20.70 42.04 -19.07
N PRO A 458 19.59 42.61 -18.56
CA PRO A 458 18.34 41.88 -18.46
C PRO A 458 17.81 41.58 -19.86
N ILE A 459 17.24 40.38 -20.06
CA ILE A 459 16.59 40.02 -21.32
C ILE A 459 15.41 40.98 -21.55
N LEU A 460 15.49 41.78 -22.61
CA LEU A 460 14.52 42.85 -22.90
C LEU A 460 13.26 42.35 -23.61
N ASP A 461 13.37 41.26 -24.39
CA ASP A 461 12.25 40.66 -25.10
C ASP A 461 11.43 39.75 -24.17
N PRO A 462 10.15 40.07 -23.88
CA PRO A 462 9.32 39.29 -22.94
C PRO A 462 9.14 37.82 -23.34
N LYS A 463 9.14 37.52 -24.64
CA LYS A 463 9.01 36.15 -25.14
C LYS A 463 10.29 35.35 -24.87
N THR A 464 11.45 35.94 -25.16
CA THR A 464 12.76 35.32 -24.89
C THR A 464 13.00 35.22 -23.38
N GLU A 465 12.59 36.22 -22.60
CA GLU A 465 12.61 36.18 -21.13
C GLU A 465 11.83 34.98 -20.62
N PHE A 466 10.59 34.80 -21.07
CA PHE A 466 9.76 33.67 -20.65
C PHE A 466 10.34 32.32 -21.10
N ARG A 467 10.89 32.26 -22.32
CA ARG A 467 11.57 31.05 -22.80
C ARG A 467 12.75 30.69 -21.89
N VAL A 468 13.61 31.65 -21.56
CA VAL A 468 14.86 31.39 -20.83
C VAL A 468 14.61 31.21 -19.33
N ASN A 469 13.80 32.05 -18.71
CA ASN A 469 13.65 32.08 -17.25
C ASN A 469 12.54 31.15 -16.73
N PHE A 470 11.61 30.73 -17.59
CA PHE A 470 10.55 29.80 -17.22
C PHE A 470 10.70 28.47 -17.96
N PHE A 471 10.48 28.45 -19.28
CA PHE A 471 10.40 27.20 -20.04
C PHE A 471 11.69 26.36 -19.94
N ASN A 472 12.83 26.99 -20.24
CA ASN A 472 14.13 26.34 -20.21
C ASN A 472 14.47 25.87 -18.80
N GLN A 473 14.32 26.73 -17.79
CA GLN A 473 14.63 26.36 -16.41
C GLN A 473 13.79 25.18 -15.91
N VAL A 474 12.49 25.15 -16.21
CA VAL A 474 11.61 24.05 -15.78
C VAL A 474 12.00 22.73 -16.46
N VAL A 475 12.26 22.74 -17.77
CA VAL A 475 12.66 21.52 -18.51
C VAL A 475 14.06 21.07 -18.11
N ASP A 476 15.01 22.00 -17.93
CA ASP A 476 16.37 21.70 -17.47
C ASP A 476 16.34 21.11 -16.06
N LYS A 477 15.47 21.61 -15.17
CA LYS A 477 15.27 21.02 -13.85
C LYS A 477 14.65 19.62 -13.92
N ALA A 478 13.70 19.40 -14.83
CA ALA A 478 13.11 18.08 -15.06
C ALA A 478 14.19 17.06 -15.45
N LEU A 479 15.05 17.44 -16.42
CA LEU A 479 16.19 16.62 -16.86
C LEU A 479 17.17 16.34 -15.72
N GLN A 480 17.56 17.38 -14.97
CA GLN A 480 18.48 17.25 -13.83
C GLN A 480 17.93 16.34 -12.74
N SER A 481 16.63 16.44 -12.43
CA SER A 481 16.01 15.60 -11.40
C SER A 481 15.81 14.16 -11.90
N LEU A 482 15.46 13.94 -13.17
CA LEU A 482 15.27 12.58 -13.70
C LEU A 482 16.57 11.78 -13.86
N GLN A 483 17.70 12.43 -14.16
CA GLN A 483 18.95 11.74 -14.51
C GLN A 483 19.52 10.80 -13.43
N PRO A 484 19.65 11.18 -12.14
CA PRO A 484 20.15 10.25 -11.12
C PRO A 484 19.27 9.01 -10.94
N ARG A 485 17.95 9.16 -11.16
CA ARG A 485 16.97 8.09 -11.02
C ARG A 485 17.10 7.08 -12.15
N PHE A 486 17.35 7.58 -13.35
CA PHE A 486 17.68 6.77 -14.50
C PHE A 486 18.95 5.93 -14.29
N MET A 487 20.00 6.54 -13.73
CA MET A 487 21.25 5.82 -13.45
C MET A 487 21.02 4.65 -12.51
N GLN A 488 20.21 4.83 -11.47
CA GLN A 488 19.89 3.74 -10.55
C GLN A 488 19.18 2.58 -11.24
N LEU A 489 18.19 2.85 -12.09
CA LEU A 489 17.51 1.79 -12.87
C LEU A 489 18.47 1.11 -13.86
N LYS A 490 19.40 1.86 -14.45
CA LYS A 490 20.45 1.33 -15.33
C LYS A 490 21.38 0.37 -14.59
N GLU A 491 21.81 0.69 -13.38
CA GLU A 491 22.66 -0.21 -12.59
C GLU A 491 21.93 -1.53 -12.27
N HIS A 492 20.65 -1.47 -11.88
CA HIS A 492 19.86 -2.70 -11.69
C HIS A 492 19.70 -3.50 -12.99
N HIS A 493 19.45 -2.82 -14.12
CA HIS A 493 19.36 -3.47 -15.41
C HIS A 493 20.69 -4.10 -15.84
N LYS A 494 21.83 -3.48 -15.53
CA LYS A 494 23.15 -4.03 -15.83
C LYS A 494 23.39 -5.35 -15.08
N LEU A 495 22.96 -5.43 -13.82
CA LEU A 495 23.13 -6.62 -12.98
C LEU A 495 22.12 -7.72 -13.28
N PHE A 496 20.84 -7.39 -13.47
CA PHE A 496 19.76 -8.38 -13.58
C PHE A 496 19.16 -8.48 -14.99
N GLY A 497 19.46 -7.55 -15.89
CA GLY A 497 18.81 -7.44 -17.20
C GLY A 497 19.08 -8.62 -18.12
N PHE A 498 20.23 -9.29 -17.98
CA PHE A 498 20.57 -10.47 -18.78
C PHE A 498 19.60 -11.63 -18.55
N LEU A 499 18.93 -11.70 -17.39
CA LEU A 499 17.93 -12.72 -17.06
C LEU A 499 16.73 -12.73 -18.03
N TYR A 500 16.48 -11.60 -18.70
CA TYR A 500 15.35 -11.47 -19.60
C TYR A 500 15.68 -11.87 -21.04
N ASN A 501 16.97 -12.00 -21.39
CA ASN A 501 17.41 -12.29 -22.76
C ASN A 501 18.55 -13.32 -22.84
N PHE A 502 18.84 -14.04 -21.76
CA PHE A 502 19.97 -14.98 -21.71
C PHE A 502 19.90 -16.09 -22.76
N GLN A 503 18.69 -16.43 -23.22
CA GLN A 503 18.44 -17.41 -24.29
C GLN A 503 19.23 -17.09 -25.57
N ASN A 504 19.36 -15.80 -25.88
CA ASN A 504 19.99 -15.30 -27.10
C ASN A 504 21.44 -14.85 -26.89
N MET A 505 21.97 -14.95 -25.67
CA MET A 505 23.31 -14.48 -25.33
C MET A 505 24.37 -15.55 -25.58
N SER A 506 25.58 -15.13 -25.93
CA SER A 506 26.71 -16.06 -26.03
C SER A 506 27.10 -16.59 -24.65
N LYS A 507 27.75 -17.76 -24.60
CA LYS A 507 28.27 -18.32 -23.34
C LYS A 507 29.31 -17.40 -22.67
N GLU A 508 30.08 -16.66 -23.46
CA GLU A 508 31.06 -15.70 -22.96
C GLU A 508 30.38 -14.49 -22.30
N ASP A 509 29.32 -13.97 -22.92
CA ASP A 509 28.52 -12.90 -22.32
C ASP A 509 27.84 -13.34 -21.03
N LEU A 510 27.30 -14.56 -20.98
CA LEU A 510 26.71 -15.10 -19.76
C LEU A 510 27.74 -15.23 -18.64
N ARG A 511 28.96 -15.70 -18.94
CA ARG A 511 30.04 -15.76 -17.96
C ARG A 511 30.37 -14.39 -17.40
N LYS A 512 30.44 -13.36 -18.25
CA LYS A 512 30.71 -11.99 -17.81
C LYS A 512 29.60 -11.46 -16.88
N HIS A 513 28.34 -11.56 -17.30
CA HIS A 513 27.22 -11.07 -16.49
C HIS A 513 27.06 -11.84 -15.18
N SER A 514 27.26 -13.16 -15.21
CA SER A 514 27.23 -13.99 -14.01
C SER A 514 28.38 -13.68 -13.04
N ALA A 515 29.57 -13.33 -13.55
CA ALA A 515 30.70 -12.89 -12.71
C ALA A 515 30.44 -11.51 -12.10
N ASP A 516 29.93 -10.56 -12.88
CA ASP A 516 29.53 -9.23 -12.38
C ASP A 516 28.46 -9.35 -11.28
N LEU A 517 27.52 -10.29 -11.46
CA LEU A 517 26.47 -10.55 -10.48
C LEU A 517 26.99 -11.27 -9.22
N GLU A 518 27.94 -12.21 -9.35
CA GLU A 518 28.61 -12.83 -8.21
C GLU A 518 29.29 -11.77 -7.35
N ILE A 519 30.00 -10.82 -7.98
CA ILE A 519 30.64 -9.70 -7.26
C ILE A 519 29.59 -8.88 -6.51
N ALA A 520 28.47 -8.54 -7.16
CA ALA A 520 27.41 -7.74 -6.55
C ALA A 520 26.68 -8.47 -5.40
N LEU A 521 26.61 -9.81 -5.45
CA LEU A 521 25.98 -10.67 -4.43
C LEU A 521 26.98 -11.29 -3.45
N THR A 522 28.21 -10.79 -3.43
CA THR A 522 29.25 -11.21 -2.49
C THR A 522 29.47 -10.13 -1.45
N ASP A 523 29.36 -10.54 -0.19
CA ASP A 523 29.81 -9.77 0.97
C ASP A 523 30.84 -10.62 1.73
N ILE A 524 30.61 -10.97 3.00
CA ILE A 524 31.38 -12.01 3.69
C ILE A 524 31.17 -13.39 3.04
N THR A 525 29.96 -13.62 2.53
CA THR A 525 29.57 -14.86 1.85
C THR A 525 29.08 -14.55 0.44
N LYS A 526 29.27 -15.51 -0.47
CA LYS A 526 28.74 -15.45 -1.83
C LYS A 526 27.39 -16.18 -1.90
N ASP A 527 26.37 -15.52 -2.43
CA ASP A 527 25.07 -16.18 -2.62
C ASP A 527 25.12 -17.15 -3.81
N ILE A 528 25.72 -16.70 -4.92
CA ILE A 528 25.84 -17.44 -6.17
C ILE A 528 27.30 -17.61 -6.57
N GLU A 529 27.56 -18.60 -7.41
CA GLU A 529 28.85 -18.81 -8.07
C GLU A 529 28.68 -18.52 -9.56
N GLY A 530 29.28 -17.44 -10.06
CA GLY A 530 29.05 -16.91 -11.39
C GLY A 530 29.43 -17.88 -12.49
N PHE A 531 30.54 -18.62 -12.31
CA PHE A 531 30.91 -19.69 -13.24
C PHE A 531 29.83 -20.77 -13.33
N MET A 532 29.39 -21.30 -12.19
CA MET A 532 28.35 -22.34 -12.15
C MET A 532 27.02 -21.83 -12.68
N LEU A 533 26.64 -20.60 -12.33
CA LEU A 533 25.44 -19.95 -12.86
C LEU A 533 25.46 -19.90 -14.40
N SER A 534 26.60 -19.52 -15.00
CA SER A 534 26.71 -19.47 -16.46
C SER A 534 26.57 -20.84 -17.11
N GLU A 535 27.11 -21.90 -16.50
CA GLU A 535 27.00 -23.27 -17.01
C GLU A 535 25.56 -23.80 -16.85
N GLU A 536 24.92 -23.54 -15.70
CA GLU A 536 23.52 -23.91 -15.45
C GLU A 536 22.57 -23.20 -16.43
N MET A 537 22.74 -21.90 -16.65
CA MET A 537 21.91 -21.14 -17.59
C MET A 537 22.10 -21.60 -19.04
N GLU A 538 23.33 -21.94 -19.44
CA GLU A 538 23.61 -22.51 -20.76
C GLU A 538 22.93 -23.87 -20.94
N ALA A 539 22.96 -24.72 -19.91
CA ALA A 539 22.33 -26.04 -19.92
C ALA A 539 20.79 -25.96 -19.99
N ILE A 540 20.19 -24.88 -19.46
CA ILE A 540 18.73 -24.69 -19.47
C ILE A 540 18.22 -24.16 -20.81
N LYS A 541 19.03 -23.45 -21.60
CA LYS A 541 18.62 -22.87 -22.90
C LYS A 541 17.80 -23.80 -23.79
N PRO A 542 18.17 -25.08 -24.01
CA PRO A 542 17.44 -25.98 -24.90
C PRO A 542 16.07 -26.41 -24.36
N ILE A 543 15.83 -26.29 -23.05
CA ILE A 543 14.62 -26.73 -22.34
C ILE A 543 13.58 -25.60 -22.27
N LEU A 544 13.99 -24.37 -22.60
CA LEU A 544 13.12 -23.21 -22.55
C LEU A 544 12.13 -23.22 -23.73
N PRO A 545 10.88 -22.78 -23.51
CA PRO A 545 9.91 -22.67 -24.58
C PRO A 545 10.39 -21.69 -25.65
N VAL A 546 10.24 -22.06 -26.92
CA VAL A 546 10.74 -21.35 -28.12
C VAL A 546 10.08 -19.97 -28.32
N GLN A 547 8.98 -19.67 -27.63
CA GLN A 547 8.27 -18.39 -27.73
C GLN A 547 8.82 -17.38 -26.73
N GLN A 548 8.95 -16.11 -27.15
CA GLN A 548 9.24 -14.96 -26.28
C GLN A 548 8.15 -14.82 -25.21
N GLN A 549 8.32 -15.53 -24.10
CA GLN A 549 7.49 -15.39 -22.92
C GLN A 549 7.86 -14.09 -22.22
N LYS A 550 6.86 -13.43 -21.61
CA LYS A 550 7.16 -12.29 -20.74
C LYS A 550 8.09 -12.79 -19.62
N PRO A 551 9.03 -11.97 -19.14
CA PRO A 551 9.91 -12.33 -18.04
C PRO A 551 9.28 -13.07 -16.86
N LYS A 552 8.09 -12.64 -16.43
CA LYS A 552 7.33 -13.25 -15.33
C LYS A 552 6.88 -14.68 -15.64
N GLU A 553 6.55 -14.97 -16.89
CA GLU A 553 6.20 -16.31 -17.37
C GLU A 553 7.44 -17.19 -17.46
N LEU A 554 8.56 -16.63 -17.95
CA LEU A 554 9.85 -17.30 -17.94
C LEU A 554 10.30 -17.64 -16.50
N PHE A 555 10.13 -16.73 -15.55
CA PHE A 555 10.42 -16.98 -14.13
C PHE A 555 9.53 -18.06 -13.52
N LYS A 556 8.22 -18.02 -13.82
CA LYS A 556 7.30 -19.10 -13.39
C LYS A 556 7.69 -20.43 -14.01
N TYR A 557 8.02 -20.44 -15.30
CA TYR A 557 8.47 -21.64 -16.00
C TYR A 557 9.77 -22.17 -15.40
N LEU A 558 10.77 -21.32 -15.18
CA LEU A 558 12.02 -21.68 -14.54
C LEU A 558 11.77 -22.23 -13.13
N ALA A 559 10.96 -21.56 -12.32
CA ALA A 559 10.65 -22.04 -10.98
C ALA A 559 9.92 -23.40 -11.00
N CYS A 560 8.94 -23.61 -11.89
CA CYS A 560 8.27 -24.91 -12.00
C CYS A 560 9.16 -26.01 -12.60
N THR A 561 9.98 -25.70 -13.61
CA THR A 561 10.78 -26.68 -14.37
C THR A 561 12.10 -27.03 -13.68
N ILE A 562 12.73 -26.08 -12.99
CA ILE A 562 13.97 -26.30 -12.23
C ILE A 562 13.71 -27.11 -10.95
N LEU A 563 12.49 -27.07 -10.39
CA LEU A 563 12.15 -27.89 -9.23
C LEU A 563 12.14 -29.40 -9.53
N GLU A 564 11.91 -29.81 -10.77
CA GLU A 564 11.99 -31.22 -11.17
C GLU A 564 13.43 -31.68 -11.42
N ILE A 565 14.33 -30.74 -11.73
CA ILE A 565 15.73 -31.00 -12.09
C ILE A 565 16.62 -30.34 -11.04
N ASN A 566 16.93 -31.07 -9.98
CA ASN A 566 17.75 -30.67 -8.82
C ASN A 566 19.22 -30.25 -9.15
N LEU A 567 19.54 -29.90 -10.40
CA LEU A 567 20.86 -29.58 -10.93
C LEU A 567 21.15 -28.06 -11.08
N ALA A 568 20.16 -27.16 -10.95
CA ALA A 568 20.36 -25.72 -11.19
C ALA A 568 20.26 -24.86 -9.90
N VAL A 569 21.18 -25.12 -8.96
CA VAL A 569 21.18 -24.49 -7.62
C VAL A 569 21.44 -22.98 -7.71
N ASN A 570 22.34 -22.52 -8.56
CA ASN A 570 22.65 -21.10 -8.70
C ASN A 570 21.53 -20.34 -9.40
N VAL A 571 20.87 -20.96 -10.38
CA VAL A 571 19.68 -20.37 -11.02
C VAL A 571 18.54 -20.25 -10.02
N LYS A 572 18.32 -21.26 -9.16
CA LYS A 572 17.32 -21.16 -8.08
C LYS A 572 17.61 -19.98 -7.15
N LYS A 573 18.84 -19.89 -6.63
CA LYS A 573 19.24 -18.77 -5.75
C LYS A 573 19.13 -17.41 -6.44
N LEU A 574 19.43 -17.36 -7.74
CA LEU A 574 19.26 -16.15 -8.54
C LEU A 574 17.81 -15.69 -8.58
N ILE A 575 16.88 -16.63 -8.81
CA ILE A 575 15.43 -16.35 -8.79
C ILE A 575 15.02 -15.79 -7.42
N GLU A 576 15.46 -16.40 -6.33
CA GLU A 576 15.17 -15.91 -4.98
C GLU A 576 15.75 -14.50 -4.72
N CYS A 577 16.95 -14.20 -5.23
CA CYS A 577 17.58 -12.87 -5.16
C CYS A 577 16.88 -11.81 -6.02
N THR A 578 16.10 -12.19 -7.04
CA THR A 578 15.32 -11.25 -7.87
C THR A 578 14.09 -10.66 -7.17
N ALA A 579 13.91 -10.94 -5.87
CA ALA A 579 12.92 -10.29 -5.00
C ALA A 579 13.01 -8.75 -4.95
N ILE A 580 14.01 -8.14 -5.62
CA ILE A 580 14.19 -6.69 -5.73
C ILE A 580 12.89 -6.02 -6.20
N PRO A 581 12.38 -5.03 -5.46
CA PRO A 581 11.13 -4.37 -5.79
C PRO A 581 11.30 -3.46 -7.01
N ILE A 582 11.02 -3.96 -8.21
CA ILE A 582 11.18 -3.19 -9.45
C ILE A 582 10.06 -2.16 -9.66
N SER A 583 8.87 -2.37 -9.10
CA SER A 583 7.79 -1.37 -9.17
C SER A 583 6.60 -1.82 -8.35
N ARG A 584 6.36 -1.16 -7.22
CA ARG A 584 5.03 -0.88 -6.63
C ARG A 584 5.20 -0.18 -5.29
N PHE A 585 4.78 1.08 -5.24
CA PHE A 585 4.46 1.79 -4.00
C PHE A 585 3.14 2.50 -4.23
N ASN A 586 2.06 1.76 -4.02
CA ASN A 586 0.76 2.35 -3.73
C ASN A 586 0.24 1.61 -2.50
N VAL A 587 0.87 1.84 -1.35
CA VAL A 587 0.37 1.32 -0.06
C VAL A 587 -0.73 2.25 0.43
N GLY A 588 -1.82 2.31 -0.34
CA GLY A 588 -3.10 2.85 0.12
C GLY A 588 -3.88 1.76 0.85
N VAL A 589 -3.32 1.17 1.90
CA VAL A 589 -3.93 0.04 2.60
C VAL A 589 -4.46 0.50 3.96
N ARG A 590 -5.77 0.34 4.19
CA ARG A 590 -6.43 0.67 5.46
C ARG A 590 -6.04 -0.35 6.56
N PRO A 591 -5.97 0.06 7.84
CA PRO A 591 -4.97 -0.50 8.77
C PRO A 591 -5.30 -1.80 9.51
N HIS A 592 -6.54 -2.30 9.48
CA HIS A 592 -6.95 -3.40 10.37
C HIS A 592 -7.54 -4.63 9.68
N LEU A 593 -7.72 -4.57 8.36
CA LEU A 593 -8.42 -5.61 7.60
C LEU A 593 -7.53 -6.23 6.50
N ALA A 594 -6.36 -5.65 6.25
CA ALA A 594 -5.45 -6.07 5.20
C ALA A 594 -4.78 -7.42 5.45
N ILE A 595 -4.32 -7.66 6.68
CA ILE A 595 -3.63 -8.91 7.05
C ILE A 595 -4.55 -10.12 6.79
N LEU A 596 -5.84 -9.98 7.11
CA LEU A 596 -6.83 -11.03 6.93
C LEU A 596 -7.30 -11.13 5.46
N SER A 597 -7.53 -10.00 4.76
CA SER A 597 -7.95 -10.01 3.34
C SER A 597 -6.88 -10.56 2.38
N GLU A 598 -5.59 -10.37 2.69
CA GLU A 598 -4.49 -10.65 1.76
C GLU A 598 -4.16 -12.15 1.62
N VAL A 599 -4.42 -12.97 2.66
CA VAL A 599 -4.28 -14.44 2.55
C VAL A 599 -5.49 -15.09 1.87
N PHE A 600 -6.72 -14.64 2.15
CA PHE A 600 -7.90 -15.27 1.54
C PHE A 600 -8.08 -14.92 0.06
N LYS A 601 -7.41 -13.86 -0.44
CA LYS A 601 -7.31 -13.58 -1.89
C LYS A 601 -6.34 -14.48 -2.65
N THR A 602 -5.50 -15.28 -1.96
CA THR A 602 -4.61 -16.25 -2.64
C THR A 602 -5.32 -17.49 -3.16
N GLY A 603 -6.62 -17.67 -2.82
CA GLY A 603 -7.54 -18.51 -3.56
C GLY A 603 -8.09 -17.79 -4.79
N GLY A 604 -7.21 -17.53 -5.77
CA GLY A 604 -7.47 -17.03 -7.14
C GLY A 604 -8.72 -16.18 -7.38
N ILE A 605 -8.54 -14.89 -7.64
CA ILE A 605 -9.27 -14.08 -8.65
C ILE A 605 -8.55 -12.72 -8.81
N GLU A 606 -8.31 -12.33 -10.07
CA GLU A 606 -7.85 -11.00 -10.47
C GLU A 606 -8.91 -9.94 -10.12
N ILE A 607 -8.49 -8.82 -9.53
CA ILE A 607 -9.35 -7.63 -9.40
C ILE A 607 -8.94 -6.66 -10.50
N ASN A 608 -9.56 -6.82 -11.67
CA ASN A 608 -9.82 -5.71 -12.57
C ASN A 608 -11.04 -4.95 -12.02
N ASP A 609 -10.89 -3.62 -11.93
CA ASP A 609 -11.90 -2.59 -11.76
C ASP A 609 -12.97 -2.78 -10.66
N ILE A 610 -13.10 -1.79 -9.78
CA ILE A 610 -14.36 -1.05 -9.61
C ILE A 610 -14.10 0.20 -8.75
N LEU A 611 -14.47 1.32 -9.38
CA LEU A 611 -14.58 2.67 -8.88
C LEU A 611 -15.61 2.81 -7.75
N LEU A 612 -15.31 3.66 -6.77
CA LEU A 612 -16.03 4.92 -6.49
C LEU A 612 -15.19 5.84 -5.61
#